data_AF-A0A937BFK9-F1
#
_entry.id   AF-A0A937BFK9-F1
#
_cell.length_a   1.000
_cell.length_b   1.000
_cell.length_c   1.000
_cell.angle_alpha   90.00
_cell.angle_beta   90.00
_cell.angle_gamma   90.00
#
_symmetry.space_group_name_H-M   'P 1'
#
loop_
_entity.id
_entity.type
_entity.pdbx_description
1 polymer ?
#
loop_
_entity_poly.entity_id
_entity_poly.type
_entity_poly.pdbx_seq_one_letter_code
_entity_poly.pdbx_strand_id
1 'polypeptide(L)'
;MPSKQQILCHQIELIHQAMQQAGLWSAEMPAWIYAYDQGPVPDVWQWMQYIYLPMRLAGTIDHYEYLAPKINAHIKNNPALTPILQLIIELDALTPAIPKSKPSTS
;
A
#
# COMPACT_ATOMS: atom_id res chain seq x y z
N MET A 1 -18.15 14.45 -10.64
CA MET A 1 -16.79 14.20 -10.13
C MET A 1 -16.79 12.84 -9.47
N PRO A 2 -15.73 12.01 -9.64
CA PRO A 2 -15.66 10.71 -8.98
C PRO A 2 -15.60 10.88 -7.45
N SER A 3 -16.18 9.92 -6.73
CA SER A 3 -16.06 9.89 -5.27
C SER A 3 -14.64 9.53 -4.84
N LYS A 4 -14.25 9.88 -3.60
CA LYS A 4 -12.94 9.48 -3.05
C LYS A 4 -12.71 7.97 -3.11
N GLN A 5 -13.77 7.18 -2.87
CA GLN A 5 -13.69 5.73 -2.95
C GLN A 5 -13.43 5.25 -4.38
N GLN A 6 -14.06 5.86 -5.40
CA GLN A 6 -13.82 5.52 -6.80
C GLN A 6 -12.37 5.82 -7.21
N ILE A 7 -11.82 6.95 -6.76
CA ILE A 7 -10.41 7.31 -7.01
C ILE A 7 -9.49 6.29 -6.33
N LEU A 8 -9.77 5.90 -5.09
CA LEU A 8 -8.99 4.90 -4.36
C LEU A 8 -9.03 3.52 -5.03
N CYS A 9 -10.23 3.04 -5.41
CA CYS A 9 -10.38 1.76 -6.12
C CYS A 9 -9.55 1.77 -7.41
N HIS A 10 -9.67 2.83 -8.20
CA HIS A 10 -8.95 2.96 -9.45
C HIS A 10 -7.43 2.96 -9.24
N GLN A 11 -6.93 3.68 -8.23
CA GLN A 11 -5.51 3.69 -7.92
C GLN A 11 -4.99 2.29 -7.52
N ILE A 12 -5.75 1.55 -6.71
CA ILE A 12 -5.40 0.19 -6.31
C ILE A 12 -5.41 -0.76 -7.52
N GLU A 13 -6.35 -0.60 -8.46
CA GLU A 13 -6.38 -1.35 -9.72
C GLU A 13 -5.14 -1.10 -10.58
N LEU A 14 -4.69 0.16 -10.69
CA LEU A 14 -3.47 0.50 -11.41
C LEU A 14 -2.23 -0.15 -10.77
N ILE A 15 -2.14 -0.13 -9.43
CA ILE A 15 -1.06 -0.80 -8.69
C ILE A 15 -1.09 -2.31 -8.96
N HIS A 16 -2.26 -2.93 -8.88
CA HIS A 16 -2.45 -4.36 -9.17
C HIS A 16 -1.93 -4.72 -10.56
N GLN A 17 -2.35 -3.98 -11.61
CA GLN A 17 -1.90 -4.23 -12.98
C GLN A 17 -0.38 -4.07 -13.13
N ALA A 18 0.20 -3.03 -12.53
CA ALA A 18 1.64 -2.79 -12.58
C ALA A 18 2.44 -3.90 -11.87
N MET A 19 1.95 -4.38 -10.72
CA MET A 19 2.55 -5.53 -10.02
C MET A 19 2.47 -6.82 -10.84
N GLN A 20 1.34 -7.07 -11.53
CA GLN A 20 1.20 -8.23 -12.40
C GLN A 20 2.20 -8.18 -13.57
N GLN A 21 2.32 -7.04 -14.24
CA GLN A 21 3.26 -6.83 -15.35
C GLN A 21 4.72 -7.00 -14.89
N ALA A 22 5.03 -6.60 -13.66
CA ALA A 22 6.35 -6.75 -13.07
C ALA A 22 6.63 -8.15 -12.48
N GLY A 23 5.65 -9.07 -12.51
CA GLY A 23 5.79 -10.41 -11.92
C GLY A 23 5.85 -10.43 -10.39
N LEU A 24 5.39 -9.37 -9.72
CA LEU A 24 5.37 -9.25 -8.25
C LEU A 24 4.06 -9.71 -7.62
N TRP A 25 3.01 -9.85 -8.44
CA TRP A 25 1.70 -10.29 -7.97
C TRP A 25 1.70 -11.81 -7.75
N SER A 26 1.46 -12.23 -6.51
CA SER A 26 1.38 -13.64 -6.16
C SER A 26 0.01 -14.22 -6.51
N ALA A 27 -0.04 -15.39 -7.15
CA ALA A 27 -1.30 -16.09 -7.42
C ALA A 27 -1.82 -16.84 -6.18
N GLU A 28 -0.91 -17.29 -5.32
CA GLU A 28 -1.21 -18.09 -4.13
C GLU A 28 -0.99 -17.28 -2.86
N MET A 29 -1.96 -17.39 -1.94
CA MET A 29 -1.85 -16.74 -0.63
C MET A 29 -0.85 -17.51 0.25
N PRO A 30 0.23 -16.86 0.72
CA PRO A 30 1.25 -17.52 1.52
C PRO A 30 0.77 -17.71 2.97
N ALA A 31 1.20 -18.79 3.62
CA ALA A 31 0.70 -19.18 4.95
C ALA A 31 0.97 -18.14 6.05
N TRP A 32 2.03 -17.34 5.93
CA TRP A 32 2.37 -16.31 6.91
C TRP A 32 1.30 -15.21 7.01
N ILE A 33 0.47 -15.02 5.98
CA ILE A 33 -0.63 -14.02 5.98
C ILE A 33 -1.64 -14.27 7.07
N TYR A 34 -1.86 -15.53 7.47
CA TYR A 34 -2.77 -15.86 8.58
C TYR A 34 -2.25 -15.40 9.95
N ALA A 35 -0.97 -15.06 10.05
CA ALA A 35 -0.31 -14.56 11.25
C ALA A 35 0.48 -13.27 10.95
N TYR A 36 -0.05 -12.43 10.04
CA TYR A 36 0.63 -11.23 9.54
C TYR A 36 0.98 -10.20 10.63
N ASP A 37 0.31 -10.27 11.76
CA ASP A 37 0.48 -9.44 12.95
C ASP A 37 1.48 -10.03 13.98
N GLN A 38 1.97 -11.25 13.76
CA GLN A 38 2.77 -12.02 14.73
C GLN A 38 4.24 -12.20 14.32
N GLY A 39 4.83 -11.24 13.61
CA GLY A 39 6.24 -11.34 13.28
C GLY A 39 6.73 -10.39 12.19
N PRO A 40 7.98 -10.56 11.73
CA PRO A 40 8.52 -9.79 10.62
C PRO A 40 7.79 -10.13 9.32
N VAL A 41 7.57 -9.11 8.49
CA VAL A 41 7.03 -9.28 7.15
C VAL A 41 8.12 -9.89 6.25
N PRO A 42 7.95 -11.12 5.74
CA PRO A 42 8.98 -11.79 4.95
C PRO A 42 9.06 -11.25 3.51
N ASP A 43 7.93 -10.79 2.98
CA ASP A 43 7.83 -10.25 1.62
C ASP A 43 6.91 -9.03 1.62
N VAL A 44 7.47 -7.88 1.24
CA VAL A 44 6.76 -6.61 1.23
C VAL A 44 5.67 -6.54 0.16
N TRP A 45 5.86 -7.23 -0.97
CA TRP A 45 4.91 -7.23 -2.09
C TRP A 45 3.70 -8.08 -1.74
N GLN A 46 3.92 -9.25 -1.14
CA GLN A 46 2.84 -10.10 -0.63
C GLN A 46 2.08 -9.41 0.52
N TRP A 47 2.79 -8.74 1.42
CA TRP A 47 2.17 -7.91 2.44
C TRP A 47 1.31 -6.80 1.84
N MET A 48 1.84 -6.09 0.84
CA MET A 48 1.10 -5.02 0.17
C MET A 48 -0.17 -5.57 -0.51
N GLN A 49 -0.04 -6.68 -1.23
CA GLN A 49 -1.11 -7.34 -1.96
C GLN A 49 -2.23 -7.85 -1.03
N TYR A 50 -1.87 -8.60 0.02
CA TYR A 50 -2.85 -9.36 0.80
C TYR A 50 -3.31 -8.64 2.08
N ILE A 51 -2.53 -7.70 2.60
CA ILE A 51 -2.84 -6.98 3.83
C ILE A 51 -3.14 -5.52 3.54
N TYR A 52 -2.15 -4.77 3.05
CA TYR A 52 -2.25 -3.31 3.01
C TYR A 52 -3.33 -2.82 2.03
N LEU A 53 -3.31 -3.25 0.77
CA LEU A 53 -4.26 -2.77 -0.24
C LEU A 53 -5.72 -3.15 0.11
N PRO A 54 -6.04 -4.38 0.55
CA PRO A 54 -7.40 -4.72 1.00
C PRO A 54 -7.85 -3.92 2.22
N MET A 55 -7.00 -3.78 3.25
CA MET A 55 -7.34 -3.00 4.43
C MET A 55 -7.54 -1.52 4.09
N ARG A 56 -6.72 -1.00 3.17
CA ARG A 56 -6.83 0.36 2.65
C ARG A 56 -8.16 0.59 1.96
N LEU A 57 -8.56 -0.34 1.09
CA LEU A 57 -9.84 -0.29 0.39
C LEU A 57 -11.04 -0.38 1.34
N ALA A 58 -10.92 -1.21 2.39
CA ALA A 58 -11.93 -1.38 3.43
C ALA A 58 -11.99 -0.22 4.44
N GLY A 59 -11.00 0.69 4.42
CA GLY A 59 -10.91 1.80 5.38
C GLY A 59 -10.65 1.35 6.83
N THR A 60 -10.00 0.20 7.01
CA THR A 60 -9.74 -0.43 8.32
C THR A 60 -8.32 -0.17 8.84
N ILE A 61 -7.58 0.72 8.18
CA ILE A 61 -6.25 1.13 8.62
C ILE A 61 -6.42 2.21 9.69
N ASP A 62 -6.11 1.87 10.94
CA ASP A 62 -6.19 2.79 12.08
C ASP A 62 -5.18 3.94 11.97
N HIS A 63 -4.00 3.67 11.40
CA HIS A 63 -2.94 4.64 11.19
C HIS A 63 -2.36 4.49 9.79
N TYR A 64 -2.52 5.52 8.98
CA TYR A 64 -1.96 5.53 7.64
C TYR A 64 -0.46 5.76 7.70
N GLU A 65 0.29 4.68 7.54
CA GLU A 65 1.72 4.75 7.26
C GLU A 65 1.94 4.99 5.77
N TYR A 66 2.84 5.90 5.43
CA TYR A 66 3.24 6.11 4.03
C TYR A 66 3.90 4.85 3.50
N LEU A 67 3.34 4.31 2.43
CA LEU A 67 3.81 3.08 1.80
C LEU A 67 5.05 3.32 0.94
N ALA A 68 5.18 4.50 0.33
CA ALA A 68 6.28 4.82 -0.59
C ALA A 68 7.68 4.66 0.03
N PRO A 69 7.97 5.15 1.25
CA PRO A 69 9.28 4.94 1.88
C PRO A 69 9.61 3.45 2.09
N LYS A 70 8.62 2.67 2.52
CA LYS A 70 8.78 1.22 2.76
C LYS A 70 9.11 0.49 1.46
N ILE A 71 8.38 0.79 0.38
CA ILE A 71 8.55 0.13 -0.91
C ILE A 71 9.81 0.61 -1.65
N ASN A 72 10.18 1.89 -1.54
CA ASN A 72 11.36 2.45 -2.18
C ASN A 72 12.64 1.69 -1.78
N ALA A 73 12.75 1.22 -0.53
CA ALA A 73 13.87 0.40 -0.08
C ALA A 73 14.08 -0.88 -0.92
N HIS A 74 12.99 -1.45 -1.45
CA HIS A 74 13.00 -2.65 -2.29
C HIS A 74 13.12 -2.36 -3.79
N ILE A 75 12.99 -1.10 -4.21
CA ILE A 75 13.05 -0.67 -5.62
C ILE A 75 14.44 -0.14 -6.01
N LYS A 76 15.28 0.29 -5.05
CA LYS A 76 16.59 0.94 -5.30
C LYS A 76 17.47 0.26 -6.35
N ASN A 77 17.39 -1.07 -6.48
CA ASN A 77 18.21 -1.86 -7.41
C ASN A 77 17.44 -2.37 -8.64
N ASN A 78 16.18 -1.98 -8.82
CA ASN A 78 15.36 -2.39 -9.96
C ASN A 78 14.57 -1.20 -10.53
N PRO A 79 15.18 -0.43 -11.45
CA PRO A 79 14.54 0.73 -12.09
C PRO A 79 13.23 0.40 -12.82
N ALA A 80 13.04 -0.86 -13.25
CA ALA A 80 11.81 -1.28 -13.91
C ALA A 80 10.58 -1.22 -12.98
N LEU A 81 10.78 -1.16 -11.67
CA LEU A 81 9.71 -1.04 -10.67
C LEU A 81 9.36 0.42 -10.34
N THR A 82 10.07 1.40 -10.92
CA THR A 82 9.80 2.83 -10.71
C THR A 82 8.33 3.22 -10.97
N PRO A 83 7.64 2.68 -12.01
CA PRO A 83 6.22 2.97 -12.21
C PRO A 83 5.34 2.55 -11.04
N ILE A 84 5.66 1.43 -10.36
CA ILE A 84 4.94 0.98 -9.17
C ILE A 84 5.16 1.96 -8.01
N LEU A 85 6.38 2.47 -7.82
CA LEU A 85 6.67 3.48 -6.80
C LEU A 85 5.84 4.75 -7.02
N GLN A 86 5.74 5.21 -8.27
CA GLN A 86 4.96 6.39 -8.63
C GLN A 86 3.47 6.21 -8.26
N LEU A 87 2.88 5.07 -8.62
CA LEU A 87 1.50 4.75 -8.28
C LEU A 87 1.26 4.66 -6.76
N ILE A 88 2.26 4.21 -6.00
CA ILE A 88 2.21 4.15 -4.54
C ILE A 88 2.27 5.55 -3.92
N ILE A 89 3.12 6.45 -4.44
CA ILE A 89 3.18 7.85 -3.99
C ILE A 89 1.82 8.53 -4.21
N GLU A 90 1.19 8.28 -5.35
CA GLU A 90 -0.15 8.77 -5.64
C GLU A 90 -1.20 8.20 -4.68
N LEU A 91 -1.14 6.88 -4.38
CA LEU A 91 -2.00 6.25 -3.37
C LEU A 91 -1.83 6.90 -1.98
N ASP A 92 -0.58 7.16 -1.59
CA ASP A 92 -0.23 7.81 -0.33
C ASP A 92 -0.81 9.23 -0.26
N ALA A 93 -0.84 9.96 -1.38
CA ALA A 93 -1.44 11.29 -1.48
C ALA A 93 -2.98 11.27 -1.37
N LEU A 94 -3.64 10.13 -1.60
CA LEU A 94 -5.09 9.96 -1.39
C LEU A 94 -5.47 9.78 0.09
N THR A 95 -4.47 9.67 0.98
CA THR A 95 -4.69 9.55 2.42
C THR A 95 -5.30 10.83 2.99
N PRO A 96 -6.36 10.74 3.82
CA PRO A 96 -6.81 11.91 4.56
C PRO A 96 -5.64 12.41 5.40
N ALA A 97 -5.24 13.66 5.20
CA ALA A 97 -4.18 14.27 5.99
C ALA A 97 -4.49 14.04 7.47
N ILE A 98 -3.58 13.36 8.18
CA ILE A 98 -3.68 13.21 9.63
C ILE A 98 -3.90 14.63 10.17
N PRO A 99 -5.02 14.94 10.83
CA PRO A 99 -5.13 16.20 11.54
C PRO A 99 -3.97 16.17 12.53
N LYS A 100 -2.99 17.07 12.39
CA LYS A 100 -2.03 17.30 13.46
C LYS A 100 -2.89 17.52 14.70
N SER A 101 -2.89 16.55 15.61
CA SER A 101 -3.55 16.67 16.89
C SER A 101 -3.06 17.99 17.47
N LYS A 102 -3.97 18.97 17.59
CA LYS A 102 -3.67 20.20 18.32
C LYS A 102 -3.12 19.76 19.67
N PRO A 103 -1.95 20.23 20.11
CA PRO A 103 -1.52 19.94 21.47
C PRO A 103 -2.64 20.45 22.39
N SER A 104 -3.19 19.55 23.18
CA SER A 104 -4.12 19.86 24.25
C SER A 104 -3.37 20.71 25.26
N THR A 105 -3.46 22.02 25.12
CA THR A 105 -3.08 22.94 26.19
C THR A 105 -4.16 22.82 27.26
N SER A 106 -3.86 22.01 28.28
CA SER A 106 -4.50 22.13 29.60
C SER A 106 -4.07 23.43 30.27
#